data_AF-A0A527ZFH5-F1
#
_entry.id   AF-A0A527ZFH5-F1
#
_cell.length_a   1.000
_cell.length_b   1.000
_cell.length_c   1.000
_cell.angle_alpha   90.00
_cell.angle_beta   90.00
_cell.angle_gamma   90.00
#
_symmetry.space_group_name_H-M   'P 1'
#
loop_
_entity.id
_entity.type
_entity.pdbx_description
1 polymer ?
#
loop_
_entity_poly.entity_id
_entity_poly.type
_entity_poly.pdbx_seq_one_letter_code
_entity_poly.pdbx_strand_id
1 'polypeptide(L)'
;AFGPAFRREAGGKRIRPGEKDFERAVCLALAQAAADACRLAAELSRRAERLIAVAPKLRAKGAGDVIQRLLDDDAVSGSLTTKNPSRFAARRLFERLQQLEAVRELSGRTTFRLFGL
;
A
#
# COMPACT_ATOMS: atom_id res chain seq x y z
N ALA A 1 11.75 -9.07 11.07
CA ALA A 1 13.11 -9.16 11.65
C ALA A 1 13.36 -7.92 12.53
N PHE A 2 14.15 -8.02 13.60
CA PHE A 2 14.46 -6.85 14.47
C PHE A 2 15.28 -5.79 13.70
N GLY A 3 14.97 -4.52 13.94
CA GLY A 3 15.61 -3.38 13.25
C GLY A 3 17.11 -3.26 13.56
N PRO A 4 17.87 -2.57 12.70
CA PRO A 4 19.33 -2.41 12.84
C PRO A 4 19.75 -1.77 14.17
N ALA A 5 18.90 -0.92 14.77
CA ALA A 5 19.14 -0.25 16.05
C ALA A 5 19.38 -1.20 17.24
N PHE A 6 18.97 -2.47 17.16
CA PHE A 6 19.17 -3.47 18.23
C PHE A 6 20.44 -4.31 18.06
N ARG A 7 21.26 -4.03 17.03
CA ARG A 7 22.54 -4.72 16.84
C ARG A 7 23.63 -3.98 17.60
N ARG A 8 24.47 -4.72 18.33
CA ARG A 8 25.71 -4.17 18.88
C ARG A 8 26.74 -4.01 17.74
N GLU A 9 27.59 -2.98 17.83
CA GLU A 9 28.71 -2.79 16.92
C GLU A 9 29.63 -4.04 16.99
N ALA A 10 30.10 -4.52 15.83
CA ALA A 10 30.92 -5.74 15.66
C ALA A 10 30.19 -7.11 15.71
N GLY A 11 28.90 -7.17 15.35
CA GLY A 11 28.21 -8.48 15.15
C GLY A 11 27.90 -9.23 16.45
N GLY A 12 27.96 -8.53 17.59
CA GLY A 12 27.64 -9.07 18.90
C GLY A 12 26.16 -9.40 19.11
N LYS A 13 25.89 -10.03 20.26
CA LYS A 13 24.53 -10.39 20.72
C LYS A 13 23.62 -9.16 20.70
N ARG A 14 22.39 -9.34 20.22
CA ARG A 14 21.37 -8.27 20.12
C ARG A 14 21.03 -7.71 21.49
N ILE A 15 20.73 -6.41 21.53
CA ILE A 15 20.24 -5.73 22.74
C ILE A 15 18.85 -6.26 23.07
N ARG A 16 18.65 -6.76 24.29
CA ARG A 16 17.38 -7.33 24.78
C ARG A 16 16.71 -6.40 25.80
N PRO A 17 15.39 -6.54 26.02
CA PRO A 17 14.71 -5.85 27.11
C PRO A 17 15.45 -6.06 28.44
N GLY A 18 15.66 -4.99 29.20
CA GLY A 18 16.40 -5.02 30.47
C GLY A 18 17.93 -4.91 30.34
N GLU A 19 18.49 -4.97 29.13
CA GLU A 19 19.91 -4.69 28.92
C GLU A 19 20.18 -3.18 28.84
N LYS A 20 21.41 -2.78 29.20
CA LYS A 20 21.90 -1.42 28.97
C LYS A 20 21.74 -1.05 27.49
N ASP A 21 21.34 0.20 27.24
CA ASP A 21 21.10 0.78 25.90
C ASP A 21 19.83 0.28 25.18
N PHE A 22 18.99 -0.57 25.80
CA PHE A 22 17.74 -1.02 25.19
C PHE A 22 16.76 0.13 24.89
N GLU A 23 16.56 1.04 25.85
CA GLU A 23 15.67 2.20 25.67
C GLU A 23 16.14 3.09 24.52
N ARG A 24 17.45 3.36 24.45
CA ARG A 24 18.06 4.11 23.35
C ARG A 24 17.85 3.41 22.01
N ALA A 25 18.03 2.09 21.95
CA ALA A 25 17.78 1.31 20.74
C ALA A 25 16.32 1.39 20.28
N VAL A 26 15.36 1.37 21.22
CA VAL A 26 13.94 1.58 20.92
C VAL A 26 13.69 2.98 20.36
N CYS A 27 14.23 4.04 20.98
CA CYS A 27 14.08 5.41 20.47
C CYS A 27 14.63 5.57 19.05
N LEU A 28 15.82 5.01 18.77
CA LEU A 28 16.41 5.04 17.42
C LEU A 28 15.57 4.26 16.41
N ALA A 29 15.10 3.06 16.78
CA ALA A 29 14.23 2.26 15.92
C ALA A 29 12.92 3.00 15.60
N LEU A 30 12.32 3.65 16.60
CA LEU A 30 11.08 4.41 16.44
C LEU A 30 11.28 5.62 15.54
N ALA A 31 12.35 6.39 15.73
CA ALA A 31 12.66 7.55 14.90
C ALA A 31 12.86 7.15 13.42
N GLN A 32 13.60 6.05 13.17
CA GLN A 32 13.78 5.54 11.82
C GLN A 32 12.45 5.05 11.22
N ALA A 33 11.65 4.29 11.96
CA ALA A 33 10.35 3.80 11.49
C ALA A 33 9.39 4.96 11.19
N ALA A 34 9.41 6.03 11.98
CA ALA A 34 8.60 7.22 11.73
C ALA A 34 9.01 7.92 10.42
N ALA A 35 10.32 8.07 10.18
CA ALA A 35 10.83 8.62 8.93
C ALA A 35 10.46 7.74 7.71
N ASP A 36 10.54 6.42 7.86
CA ASP A 36 10.16 5.47 6.81
C ASP A 36 8.66 5.53 6.51
N ALA A 37 7.83 5.58 7.55
CA ALA A 37 6.38 5.74 7.43
C ALA A 37 6.00 7.05 6.72
N CYS A 38 6.67 8.17 7.04
CA CYS A 38 6.43 9.44 6.36
C CYS A 38 6.78 9.37 4.87
N ARG A 39 7.87 8.69 4.51
CA ARG A 39 8.26 8.50 3.11
C ARG A 39 7.24 7.66 2.34
N LEU A 40 6.77 6.56 2.95
CA LEU A 40 5.71 5.73 2.37
C LEU A 40 4.40 6.50 2.23
N ALA A 41 3.99 7.27 3.25
CA ALA A 41 2.80 8.11 3.20
C ALA A 41 2.86 9.15 2.08
N ALA A 42 4.03 9.79 1.88
CA ALA A 42 4.22 10.74 0.79
C ALA A 42 4.12 10.06 -0.59
N GLU A 43 4.60 8.83 -0.72
CA GLU A 43 4.45 8.05 -1.95
C GLU A 43 2.98 7.66 -2.21
N LEU A 44 2.28 7.16 -1.20
CA LEU A 44 0.87 6.81 -1.28
C LEU A 44 -0.01 8.02 -1.58
N SER A 45 0.27 9.17 -0.98
CA SER A 45 -0.42 10.43 -1.24
C SER A 45 -0.35 10.82 -2.72
N ARG A 46 0.83 10.76 -3.35
CA ARG A 46 0.98 11.04 -4.80
C ARG A 46 0.20 10.04 -5.68
N ARG A 47 0.14 8.77 -5.27
CA ARG A 47 -0.61 7.72 -5.98
C ARG A 47 -2.12 7.92 -5.84
N ALA A 48 -2.58 8.28 -4.64
CA ALA A 48 -3.98 8.61 -4.36
C ALA A 48 -4.43 9.84 -5.16
N GLU A 49 -3.62 10.90 -5.21
CA GLU A 49 -3.89 12.08 -6.05
C GLU A 49 -4.05 11.71 -7.52
N ARG A 50 -3.16 10.83 -8.04
CA ARG A 50 -3.28 10.32 -9.41
C ARG A 50 -4.56 9.53 -9.62
N LEU A 51 -4.95 8.66 -8.68
CA LEU A 51 -6.20 7.91 -8.74
C LEU A 51 -7.42 8.85 -8.78
N ILE A 52 -7.44 9.87 -7.93
CA ILE A 52 -8.50 10.88 -7.89
C ILE A 52 -8.54 11.65 -9.22
N ALA A 53 -7.39 12.05 -9.75
CA ALA A 53 -7.29 12.81 -11.00
C ALA A 53 -7.78 12.03 -12.24
N VAL A 54 -7.73 10.69 -12.22
CA VAL A 54 -8.27 9.87 -13.32
C VAL A 54 -9.76 9.58 -13.19
N ALA A 55 -10.40 9.87 -12.05
CA ALA A 55 -11.81 9.58 -11.81
C ALA A 55 -12.75 10.10 -12.93
N PRO A 56 -12.59 11.34 -13.44
CA PRO A 56 -13.46 11.85 -14.52
C PRO A 56 -13.32 11.10 -15.85
N LYS A 57 -12.24 10.31 -16.03
CA LYS A 57 -11.99 9.51 -17.24
C LYS A 57 -12.70 8.15 -17.19
N LEU A 58 -13.29 7.78 -16.05
CA LEU A 58 -13.97 6.51 -15.84
C LEU A 58 -15.46 6.66 -16.13
N ARG A 59 -15.95 5.92 -17.12
CA ARG A 59 -17.38 5.93 -17.52
C ARG A 59 -18.19 4.80 -16.90
N ALA A 60 -17.55 3.91 -16.14
CA ALA A 60 -18.21 2.75 -15.57
C ALA A 60 -19.13 3.15 -14.42
N LYS A 61 -20.36 2.61 -14.40
CA LYS A 61 -21.26 2.75 -13.26
C LYS A 61 -20.62 2.12 -12.02
N GLY A 62 -20.58 2.85 -10.92
CA GLY A 62 -19.93 2.40 -9.67
C GLY A 62 -18.41 2.56 -9.66
N ALA A 63 -17.80 3.28 -10.60
CA ALA A 63 -16.37 3.58 -10.56
C ALA A 63 -15.98 4.36 -9.29
N GLY A 64 -16.87 5.23 -8.79
CA GLY A 64 -16.68 5.94 -7.52
C GLY A 64 -16.49 4.99 -6.34
N ASP A 65 -17.30 3.94 -6.23
CA ASP A 65 -17.19 2.94 -5.15
C ASP A 65 -15.83 2.22 -5.20
N VAL A 66 -15.34 1.91 -6.41
CA VAL A 66 -14.03 1.25 -6.59
C VAL A 66 -12.88 2.20 -6.26
N ILE A 67 -12.98 3.48 -6.61
CA ILE A 67 -12.01 4.51 -6.21
C ILE A 67 -11.96 4.63 -4.69
N GLN A 68 -13.10 4.76 -4.03
CA GLN A 68 -13.14 4.84 -2.57
C GLN A 68 -12.52 3.59 -1.93
N ARG A 69 -12.86 2.40 -2.43
CA ARG A 69 -12.27 1.16 -1.92
C ARG A 69 -10.75 1.10 -2.07
N LEU A 70 -10.19 1.62 -3.17
CA LEU A 70 -8.74 1.72 -3.37
C LEU A 70 -8.05 2.76 -2.46
N LEU A 71 -8.80 3.73 -1.95
CA LEU A 71 -8.32 4.71 -0.97
C LEU A 71 -8.42 4.16 0.46
N ASP A 72 -9.39 3.29 0.73
CA ASP A 72 -9.64 2.69 2.05
C ASP A 72 -8.81 1.41 2.32
N ASP A 73 -8.56 0.60 1.29
CA ASP A 73 -7.86 -0.69 1.40
C ASP A 73 -6.50 -0.68 0.67
N ASP A 74 -5.49 -1.31 1.28
CA ASP A 74 -4.17 -1.51 0.66
C ASP A 74 -4.22 -2.35 -0.63
N ALA A 75 -5.15 -3.30 -0.71
CA ALA A 75 -5.29 -4.23 -1.83
C ALA A 75 -6.74 -4.60 -2.09
N VAL A 76 -7.19 -4.41 -3.34
CA VAL A 76 -8.56 -4.66 -3.80
C VAL A 76 -8.56 -5.75 -4.87
N SER A 77 -9.52 -6.67 -4.81
CA SER A 77 -9.69 -7.70 -5.83
C SER A 77 -10.07 -7.08 -7.18
N GLY A 78 -9.37 -7.46 -8.24
CA GLY A 78 -9.70 -7.10 -9.63
C GLY A 78 -11.06 -7.61 -10.10
N SER A 79 -11.64 -8.56 -9.37
CA SER A 79 -12.99 -9.09 -9.59
C SER A 79 -13.96 -8.69 -8.49
N LEU A 80 -13.70 -7.59 -7.78
CA LEU A 80 -14.60 -7.04 -6.77
C LEU A 80 -16.02 -6.95 -7.32
N THR A 81 -16.97 -7.51 -6.58
CA THR A 81 -18.40 -7.43 -6.89
C THR A 81 -19.07 -6.59 -5.83
N THR A 82 -19.68 -5.48 -6.24
CA THR A 82 -20.57 -4.70 -5.38
C THR A 82 -21.93 -4.57 -6.08
N LYS A 83 -22.80 -3.67 -5.61
CA LYS A 83 -24.09 -3.43 -6.26
C LYS A 83 -23.97 -2.94 -7.72
N ASN A 84 -22.89 -2.26 -8.10
CA ASN A 84 -22.83 -1.54 -9.38
C ASN A 84 -21.72 -1.93 -10.35
N PRO A 85 -20.56 -2.47 -9.93
CA PRO A 85 -19.79 -3.32 -10.82
C PRO A 85 -20.11 -4.80 -10.64
N SER A 86 -20.55 -5.44 -11.73
CA SER A 86 -20.40 -6.89 -11.88
C SER A 86 -18.92 -7.25 -11.95
N ARG A 87 -18.57 -8.53 -11.71
CA ARG A 87 -17.18 -9.01 -11.78
C ARG A 87 -16.49 -8.70 -13.11
N PHE A 88 -17.23 -8.66 -14.22
CA PHE A 88 -16.70 -8.37 -15.55
C PHE A 88 -16.47 -6.87 -15.75
N ALA A 89 -17.38 -6.03 -15.24
CA ALA A 89 -17.21 -4.59 -15.25
C ALA A 89 -16.03 -4.16 -14.36
N ALA A 90 -15.87 -4.78 -13.18
CA ALA A 90 -14.72 -4.57 -12.31
C ALA A 90 -13.39 -4.88 -13.00
N ARG A 91 -13.27 -6.05 -13.65
CA ARG A 91 -12.04 -6.42 -14.38
C ARG A 91 -11.65 -5.39 -15.43
N ARG A 92 -12.59 -4.98 -16.28
CA ARG A 92 -12.36 -3.94 -17.30
C ARG A 92 -12.00 -2.58 -16.69
N LEU A 93 -12.61 -2.25 -15.55
CA LEU A 93 -12.31 -1.02 -14.83
C LEU A 93 -10.88 -1.03 -14.28
N PHE A 94 -10.44 -2.14 -13.65
CA PHE A 94 -9.07 -2.29 -13.15
C PHE A 94 -8.04 -2.31 -14.28
N GLU A 95 -8.32 -2.98 -15.41
CA GLU A 95 -7.49 -2.89 -16.61
C GLU A 95 -7.36 -1.44 -17.09
N ARG A 96 -8.46 -0.68 -17.11
CA ARG A 96 -8.45 0.73 -17.49
C ARG A 96 -7.64 1.59 -16.50
N LEU A 97 -7.79 1.37 -15.21
CA LEU A 97 -7.02 2.06 -14.18
C LEU A 97 -5.52 1.77 -14.30
N GLN A 98 -5.15 0.52 -14.60
CA GLN A 98 -3.76 0.13 -14.85
C GLN A 98 -3.19 0.80 -16.11
N GLN A 99 -3.95 0.86 -17.21
CA GLN A 99 -3.57 1.61 -18.42
C GLN A 99 -3.38 3.11 -18.18
N LEU A 100 -4.10 3.68 -17.22
CA LEU A 100 -3.99 5.08 -16.81
C LEU A 100 -2.91 5.29 -15.74
N GLU A 101 -2.13 4.26 -15.40
CA GLU A 101 -1.11 4.24 -14.36
C GLU A 101 -1.63 4.69 -12.97
N ALA A 102 -2.92 4.51 -12.71
CA ALA A 102 -3.56 4.92 -11.46
C ALA A 102 -3.49 3.84 -10.38
N VAL A 103 -3.29 2.58 -10.78
CA VAL A 103 -3.14 1.43 -9.87
C VAL A 103 -2.05 0.50 -10.40
N ARG A 104 -1.51 -0.31 -9.50
CA ARG A 104 -0.58 -1.40 -9.80
C ARG A 104 -1.22 -2.73 -9.48
N GLU A 105 -0.77 -3.76 -10.18
CA GLU A 105 -1.13 -5.12 -9.83
C GLU A 105 -0.08 -5.73 -8.91
N LEU A 106 -0.51 -6.36 -7.83
CA LEU A 106 0.32 -6.73 -6.68
C LEU A 106 0.60 -8.23 -6.58
N SER A 107 -0.17 -9.07 -7.26
CA SER A 107 -0.10 -10.52 -7.12
C SER A 107 0.88 -11.20 -8.07
N GLY A 108 1.25 -10.56 -9.18
CA GLY A 108 2.13 -11.13 -10.21
C GLY A 108 1.52 -12.34 -10.94
N ARG A 109 0.19 -12.46 -10.95
CA ARG A 109 -0.54 -13.61 -11.50
C ARG A 109 -1.45 -13.18 -12.65
N THR A 110 -1.80 -14.13 -13.50
CA THR A 110 -2.74 -13.91 -14.62
C THR A 110 -4.21 -13.96 -14.19
N THR A 111 -4.52 -14.62 -13.06
CA THR A 111 -5.87 -14.76 -12.49
C THR A 111 -5.90 -14.38 -11.01
N PHE A 112 -7.09 -14.08 -10.47
CA PHE A 112 -7.29 -13.65 -9.08
C PHE A 112 -6.39 -12.47 -8.65
N ARG A 113 -6.27 -11.49 -9.54
CA ARG A 113 -5.36 -10.34 -9.38
C ARG A 113 -5.82 -9.40 -8.27
N LEU A 114 -4.87 -8.93 -7.47
CA LEU A 114 -5.05 -7.86 -6.49
C LEU A 114 -4.42 -6.57 -7.01
N PHE A 115 -5.12 -5.47 -6.82
CA PHE A 115 -4.68 -4.14 -7.24
C PHE A 115 -4.57 -3.21 -6.05
N GLY A 116 -3.61 -2.30 -6.09
CA GLY A 116 -3.45 -1.26 -5.08
C GLY A 116 -2.76 -0.05 -5.68
N LEU A 117 -2.50 0.95 -4.84
CA LEU A 117 -1.79 2.16 -5.22
C LEU A 117 -0.31 1.87 -5.46
#